data_AF-A0A7L9J189-F1
#
_entry.id   AF-A0A7L9J189-F1
#
_cell.length_a   1.000
_cell.length_b   1.000
_cell.length_c   1.000
_cell.angle_alpha   90.00
_cell.angle_beta   90.00
_cell.angle_gamma   90.00
#
_symmetry.space_group_name_H-M   'P 1'
#
loop_
_entity.id
_entity.type
_entity.pdbx_description
1 polymer ?
#
loop_
_entity_poly.entity_id
_entity_poly.type
_entity_poly.pdbx_seq_one_letter_code
_entity_poly.pdbx_strand_id
1 'polypeptide(L)'
;MTPHTQRPDHTAELTKLRARLYSPELSPLEASAMLTATELLRLHEAGDFEICMRPHSAAMVRLCLGTPFELVHVEDHECCDCCGCS
;
A
#
# COMPACT_ATOMS: atom_id res chain seq x y z
N MET A 1 27.28 10.89 8.67
CA MET A 1 26.36 9.80 9.10
C MET A 1 25.22 9.83 8.11
N THR A 2 25.13 8.83 7.25
CA THR A 2 24.08 8.70 6.24
C THR A 2 22.74 8.45 6.93
N PRO A 3 21.67 9.21 6.62
CA PRO A 3 20.34 8.85 7.10
C PRO A 3 20.02 7.49 6.49
N HIS A 4 19.78 6.50 7.36
CA HIS A 4 19.22 5.23 6.92
C HIS A 4 17.80 5.54 6.44
N THR A 5 17.63 5.67 5.13
CA THR A 5 16.32 5.67 4.48
C THR A 5 15.66 4.32 4.76
N GLN A 6 14.94 4.25 5.87
CA GLN A 6 14.25 3.04 6.29
C GLN A 6 13.14 2.80 5.26
N ARG A 7 13.29 1.70 4.48
CA ARG A 7 12.25 1.29 3.54
C ARG A 7 10.94 1.11 4.30
N PRO A 8 9.80 1.55 3.75
CA PRO A 8 8.52 1.42 4.42
C PRO A 8 8.16 -0.07 4.55
N ASP A 9 7.90 -0.51 5.78
CA ASP A 9 7.50 -1.89 6.10
C ASP A 9 5.98 -2.02 6.00
N HIS A 10 5.52 -2.80 5.02
CA HIS A 10 4.08 -3.05 4.78
C HIS A 10 3.69 -4.50 5.11
N THR A 11 4.47 -5.19 5.96
CA THR A 11 4.27 -6.61 6.28
C THR A 11 2.88 -6.89 6.84
N ALA A 12 2.35 -6.02 7.69
CA ALA A 12 1.04 -6.19 8.30
C ALA A 12 -0.09 -6.08 7.25
N GLU A 13 -0.01 -5.10 6.38
CA GLU A 13 -0.94 -4.81 5.29
C GLU A 13 -0.93 -5.95 4.26
N LEU A 14 0.25 -6.37 3.83
CA LEU A 14 0.43 -7.51 2.93
C LEU A 14 -0.14 -8.80 3.53
N THR A 15 0.01 -9.00 4.84
CA THR A 15 -0.57 -10.15 5.54
C THR A 15 -2.10 -10.10 5.53
N LYS A 16 -2.70 -8.93 5.79
CA LYS A 16 -4.16 -8.74 5.73
C LYS A 16 -4.72 -9.01 4.33
N LEU A 17 -4.11 -8.45 3.29
CA LEU A 17 -4.54 -8.65 1.90
C LEU A 17 -4.45 -10.13 1.49
N ARG A 18 -3.34 -10.80 1.84
CA ARG A 18 -3.17 -12.24 1.59
C ARG A 18 -4.21 -13.08 2.32
N ALA A 19 -4.49 -12.77 3.59
CA ALA A 19 -5.52 -13.49 4.35
C ALA A 19 -6.92 -13.33 3.70
N ARG A 20 -7.24 -12.12 3.21
CA ARG A 20 -8.52 -11.87 2.53
C ARG A 20 -8.63 -12.63 1.20
N LEU A 21 -7.54 -12.75 0.43
CA LEU A 21 -7.51 -13.51 -0.83
C LEU A 21 -7.90 -14.99 -0.68
N TYR A 22 -7.68 -15.59 0.49
CA TYR A 22 -8.09 -16.97 0.77
C TYR A 22 -9.54 -17.09 1.28
N SER A 23 -10.28 -15.98 1.36
CA SER A 23 -11.70 -16.00 1.74
C SER A 23 -12.55 -16.57 0.60
N PRO A 24 -13.42 -17.57 0.86
CA PRO A 24 -14.25 -18.20 -0.17
C PRO A 24 -15.36 -17.29 -0.74
N GLU A 25 -15.54 -16.10 -0.18
CA GLU A 25 -16.63 -15.17 -0.50
C GLU A 25 -16.24 -14.08 -1.52
N LEU A 26 -14.99 -14.04 -1.99
CA LEU A 26 -14.55 -13.01 -2.94
C LEU A 26 -15.09 -13.29 -4.34
N SER A 27 -15.75 -12.29 -4.93
CA SER A 27 -16.01 -12.27 -6.36
C SER A 27 -14.70 -12.19 -7.16
N PRO A 28 -14.69 -12.61 -8.44
CA PRO A 28 -13.50 -12.48 -9.30
C PRO A 28 -12.95 -11.06 -9.40
N LEU A 29 -13.83 -10.05 -9.36
CA LEU A 29 -13.44 -8.64 -9.40
C LEU A 29 -12.72 -8.23 -8.12
N GLU A 30 -13.27 -8.60 -6.96
CA GLU A 30 -12.63 -8.30 -5.67
C GLU A 30 -11.30 -9.03 -5.52
N ALA A 31 -11.21 -10.30 -5.94
CA ALA A 31 -9.94 -11.03 -5.97
C ALA A 31 -8.88 -10.32 -6.84
N SER A 32 -9.28 -9.82 -8.01
CA SER A 32 -8.39 -9.05 -8.90
C SER A 32 -7.93 -7.73 -8.29
N ALA A 33 -8.83 -7.03 -7.60
CA ALA A 33 -8.51 -5.80 -6.87
C ALA A 33 -7.51 -6.07 -5.72
N MET A 34 -7.73 -7.14 -4.95
CA MET A 34 -6.84 -7.55 -3.85
C MET A 34 -5.44 -7.94 -4.34
N LEU A 35 -5.34 -8.65 -5.48
CA LEU A 35 -4.06 -8.96 -6.11
C LEU A 35 -3.33 -7.69 -6.56
N THR A 36 -4.07 -6.75 -7.16
CA THR A 36 -3.53 -5.46 -7.58
C THR A 36 -3.02 -4.65 -6.39
N ALA A 37 -3.80 -4.54 -5.31
CA ALA A 37 -3.37 -3.86 -4.09
C ALA A 37 -2.13 -4.50 -3.46
N THR A 38 -2.05 -5.84 -3.48
CA THR A 38 -0.88 -6.59 -2.98
C THR A 38 0.37 -6.24 -3.77
N GLU A 39 0.27 -6.19 -5.10
CA GLU A 39 1.42 -5.91 -5.96
C GLU A 39 1.87 -4.44 -5.85
N LEU A 40 0.92 -3.50 -5.78
CA LEU A 40 1.24 -2.09 -5.54
C LEU A 40 2.07 -1.92 -4.26
N LEU A 41 1.64 -2.53 -3.15
CA LEU A 41 2.37 -2.46 -1.88
C LEU A 41 3.77 -3.09 -1.94
N ARG A 42 3.93 -4.22 -2.64
CA ARG A 42 5.24 -4.84 -2.82
C ARG A 42 6.20 -3.95 -3.62
N LEU A 43 5.73 -3.39 -4.72
CA LEU A 43 6.53 -2.47 -5.54
C LEU A 43 6.92 -1.23 -4.74
N HIS A 44 6.04 -0.76 -3.87
CA HIS A 44 6.31 0.37 -2.99
C HIS A 44 7.34 0.06 -1.89
N GLU A 45 7.20 -1.08 -1.21
CA GLU A 45 8.17 -1.58 -0.23
C GLU A 45 9.57 -1.80 -0.86
N ALA A 46 9.61 -2.22 -2.13
CA ALA A 46 10.85 -2.35 -2.89
C ALA A 46 11.47 -1.00 -3.30
N GLY A 47 10.68 0.09 -3.30
CA GLY A 47 11.07 1.40 -3.82
C GLY A 47 10.91 1.55 -5.33
N ASP A 48 10.27 0.59 -6.00
CA ASP A 48 10.07 0.57 -7.46
C ASP A 48 8.79 1.31 -7.90
N PHE A 49 7.94 1.71 -6.95
CA PHE A 49 6.70 2.41 -7.24
C PHE A 49 6.28 3.38 -6.12
N GLU A 50 6.07 4.64 -6.50
CA GLU A 50 5.57 5.68 -5.61
C GLU A 50 4.04 5.69 -5.58
N ILE A 51 3.43 4.83 -4.74
CA ILE A 51 1.96 4.78 -4.57
C ILE A 51 1.42 6.17 -4.21
N CYS A 52 2.18 6.91 -3.39
CA CYS A 52 1.81 8.20 -2.87
C CYS A 52 1.56 9.27 -3.95
N MET A 53 2.27 9.17 -5.08
CA MET A 53 2.12 10.08 -6.21
C MET A 53 0.96 9.70 -7.15
N ARG A 54 0.24 8.60 -6.87
CA ARG A 54 -0.82 8.07 -7.71
C ARG A 54 -2.10 7.85 -6.89
N PRO A 55 -3.01 8.84 -6.82
CA PRO A 55 -4.15 8.81 -5.90
C PRO A 55 -5.07 7.60 -6.11
N HIS A 56 -5.23 7.12 -7.35
CA HIS A 56 -6.03 5.92 -7.64
C HIS A 56 -5.38 4.63 -7.12
N SER A 57 -4.04 4.54 -7.14
CA SER A 57 -3.30 3.41 -6.57
C SER A 57 -3.42 3.39 -5.05
N ALA A 58 -3.25 4.54 -4.40
CA ALA A 58 -3.45 4.68 -2.96
C ALA A 58 -4.89 4.35 -2.55
N ALA A 59 -5.88 4.84 -3.31
CA ALA A 59 -7.29 4.53 -3.07
C ALA A 59 -7.59 3.03 -3.23
N MET A 60 -7.04 2.36 -4.24
CA MET A 60 -7.21 0.92 -4.43
C MET A 60 -6.70 0.12 -3.22
N VAL A 61 -5.51 0.45 -2.73
CA VAL A 61 -4.92 -0.22 -1.55
C VAL A 61 -5.79 0.00 -0.31
N ARG A 62 -6.24 1.24 -0.07
CA ARG A 62 -7.14 1.57 1.04
C ARG A 62 -8.46 0.80 0.99
N LEU A 63 -9.09 0.77 -0.19
CA LEU A 63 -10.33 0.04 -0.40
C LEU A 63 -10.16 -1.44 -0.09
N CYS A 64 -9.03 -2.04 -0.52
CA CYS A 64 -8.76 -3.45 -0.31
C CYS A 64 -8.41 -3.79 1.15
N LEU A 65 -7.76 -2.88 1.88
CA LEU A 65 -7.43 -3.08 3.30
C LEU A 65 -8.65 -2.92 4.24
N GLY A 66 -9.71 -2.26 3.78
CA GLY A 66 -10.94 -2.06 4.56
C GLY A 66 -10.75 -1.31 5.89
N THR A 67 -9.57 -0.72 6.11
CA THR A 67 -9.16 -0.02 7.32
C THR A 67 -8.39 1.24 6.95
N PRO A 68 -8.34 2.25 7.84
CA PRO A 68 -7.45 3.40 7.63
C PRO A 68 -6.03 2.91 7.39
N PHE A 69 -5.41 3.41 6.33
CA PHE A 69 -4.07 3.05 5.91
C PHE A 69 -3.26 4.30 5.61
N GLU A 70 -2.21 4.48 6.41
CA GLU A 70 -1.20 5.53 6.27
C GLU A 70 -0.04 4.96 5.45
N LEU A 71 0.21 5.57 4.29
CA LEU A 71 1.36 5.21 3.45
C LEU A 71 2.61 5.80 4.11
N VAL A 72 3.52 4.95 4.56
CA VAL A 72 4.79 5.39 5.17
C VAL A 72 5.74 5.85 4.06
N HIS A 73 6.28 7.07 4.21
CA HIS A 73 7.27 7.62 3.29
C HIS A 73 8.70 7.28 3.71
N VAL A 74 9.57 7.20 2.71
CA VAL A 74 11.01 7.35 2.95
C VAL A 74 11.27 8.82 3.28
N GLU A 75 11.77 9.09 4.49
CA GLU A 75 12.15 10.43 4.95
C GLU A 75 13.10 11.06 3.91
N ASP A 76 12.63 12.12 3.22
CA ASP A 76 13.29 12.99 2.21
C ASP A 76 12.47 13.21 0.92
N HIS A 77 11.26 12.64 0.78
CA HIS A 77 10.32 13.01 -0.29
C HIS A 77 9.12 13.80 0.25
N GLU A 78 9.04 15.09 -0.11
CA GLU A 78 7.85 15.94 0.06
C GLU A 78 6.72 15.38 -0.82
N CYS A 79 5.91 14.49 -0.25
CA CYS A 79 4.75 13.95 -0.93
C CYS A 79 3.51 14.32 -0.12
N CYS A 80 3.01 15.52 -0.37
CA CYS A 80 1.76 16.02 0.20
C CYS A 80 0.53 15.43 -0.52
N ASP A 81 -0.56 15.32 0.24
CA ASP A 81 -1.95 15.01 -0.12
C ASP A 81 -2.42 13.56 0.11
N CYS A 82 -1.60 12.53 -0.08
CA CYS A 82 -2.09 11.16 0.10
C CYS A 82 -2.05 10.68 1.57
N CYS A 83 -1.12 11.13 2.41
CA CYS A 83 -0.86 10.57 3.76
C CYS A 83 -1.53 11.30 4.92
N GLY A 84 -2.36 12.31 4.67
CA GLY A 84 -3.06 13.03 5.74
C GLY A 84 -2.14 13.86 6.64
N CYS A 85 -0.94 14.22 6.18
CA CYS A 85 -0.09 15.19 6.85
C CYS A 85 -0.82 16.55 6.87
N SER A 86 -1.24 16.96 8.07
CA SER A 86 -1.69 18.32 8.37
C SER A 86 -0.50 19.17 8.79
#